data_AF-A0A4P5QTU3-F1
#
_entry.id   AF-A0A4P5QTU3-F1
#
_cell.length_a   1.000
_cell.length_b   1.000
_cell.length_c   1.000
_cell.angle_alpha   90.00
_cell.angle_beta   90.00
_cell.angle_gamma   90.00
#
_symmetry.space_group_name_H-M   'P 1'
#
loop_
_entity.id
_entity.type
_entity.pdbx_description
1 polymer ?
#
loop_
_entity_poly.entity_id
_entity_poly.type
_entity_poly.pdbx_seq_one_letter_code
_entity_poly.pdbx_strand_id
1 'polypeptide(L)'
;MAIFFQAGYFSLLYQIQGPSSEPLDRGVLFLVIAFLFSSILAHRFWRENRRLEGTMAATQRDQNFYFGSFRKAWSRLDVSACLIDRTSGVVIKATPAWIQRGLPLEGQRLSTLDVNFESHLKALKPLEDGRVPNGFDITIQGSPYKIEALEEEALGIVLVQPKH
;
A
#
# COMPACT_ATOMS: atom_id res chain seq x y z
N MET A 1 -41.36 1.89 -7.46
CA MET A 1 -42.75 2.18 -7.91
C MET A 1 -43.06 1.66 -9.32
N ALA A 2 -42.13 1.64 -10.28
CA ALA A 2 -42.40 1.13 -11.64
C ALA A 2 -42.62 -0.41 -11.74
N ILE A 3 -42.09 -1.20 -10.81
CA ILE A 3 -42.15 -2.68 -10.85
C ILE A 3 -43.56 -3.20 -10.49
N PHE A 4 -44.31 -2.49 -9.65
CA PHE A 4 -45.67 -2.92 -9.24
C PHE A 4 -46.70 -2.75 -10.35
N PHE A 5 -46.49 -1.81 -11.28
CA PHE A 5 -47.39 -1.59 -12.41
C PHE A 5 -47.26 -2.66 -13.50
N GLN A 6 -46.08 -3.28 -13.61
CA GLN A 6 -45.80 -4.28 -14.63
C GLN A 6 -46.37 -5.67 -14.27
N ALA A 7 -46.48 -5.97 -12.96
CA ALA A 7 -47.09 -7.21 -12.48
C ALA A 7 -48.62 -7.25 -12.67
N GLY A 8 -49.31 -6.11 -12.47
CA GLY A 8 -50.76 -6.04 -12.65
C GLY A 8 -51.23 -6.18 -14.10
N TYR A 9 -50.40 -5.74 -15.06
CA TYR A 9 -50.75 -5.81 -16.49
C TYR A 9 -50.67 -7.24 -17.05
N PHE A 10 -49.76 -8.07 -16.53
CA PHE A 10 -49.68 -9.49 -16.88
C PHE A 10 -50.84 -10.30 -16.29
N SER A 11 -51.34 -9.94 -15.11
CA SER A 11 -52.49 -10.61 -14.49
C SER A 11 -53.81 -10.37 -15.25
N LEU A 12 -53.96 -9.21 -15.88
CA LEU A 12 -55.20 -8.84 -16.59
C LEU A 12 -55.31 -9.50 -17.98
N LEU A 13 -54.18 -9.78 -18.65
CA LEU A 13 -54.15 -10.49 -19.93
C LEU A 13 -54.36 -12.01 -19.78
N TYR A 14 -54.08 -12.58 -18.61
CA TYR A 14 -54.29 -14.01 -18.34
C TYR A 14 -55.75 -14.40 -18.02
N GLN A 15 -56.64 -13.42 -17.84
CA GLN A 15 -58.02 -13.67 -17.42
C GLN A 15 -59.04 -13.77 -18.57
N ILE A 16 -58.63 -13.52 -19.82
CA ILE A 16 -59.54 -13.44 -20.99
C ILE A 16 -59.59 -14.76 -21.80
N GLN A 17 -58.78 -15.76 -21.50
CA GLN A 17 -58.84 -17.07 -22.18
C GLN A 17 -58.95 -18.21 -21.17
N GLY A 18 -60.07 -18.95 -21.24
CA GLY A 18 -60.32 -20.17 -20.49
C GLY A 18 -59.45 -21.36 -20.92
N PRO A 19 -59.74 -22.58 -20.42
CA PRO A 19 -58.86 -23.30 -19.53
C PRO A 19 -57.94 -24.30 -20.25
N SER A 20 -56.63 -24.12 -20.09
CA SER A 20 -55.64 -25.21 -20.18
C SER A 20 -54.41 -24.79 -19.39
N SER A 21 -54.50 -24.88 -18.05
CA SER A 21 -53.34 -24.73 -17.18
C SER A 21 -52.48 -25.98 -17.30
N GLU A 22 -51.64 -26.04 -18.35
CA GLU A 22 -50.49 -26.92 -18.33
C GLU A 22 -49.66 -26.59 -17.07
N PRO A 23 -49.22 -27.58 -16.29
CA PRO A 23 -48.43 -27.32 -15.10
C PRO A 23 -47.15 -26.63 -15.54
N LEU A 24 -46.96 -25.39 -15.08
CA LEU A 24 -45.80 -24.55 -15.37
C LEU A 24 -44.53 -25.40 -15.24
N ASP A 25 -43.76 -25.50 -16.33
CA ASP A 25 -42.62 -26.41 -16.40
C ASP A 25 -41.64 -26.09 -15.25
N ARG A 26 -41.45 -27.07 -14.37
CA ARG A 26 -40.65 -26.92 -13.16
C ARG A 26 -39.23 -26.48 -13.49
N GLY A 27 -38.69 -26.86 -14.65
CA GLY A 27 -37.38 -26.42 -15.13
C GLY A 27 -37.30 -24.91 -15.35
N VAL A 28 -38.34 -24.30 -15.92
CA VAL A 28 -38.43 -22.86 -16.15
C VAL A 28 -38.54 -22.10 -14.82
N LEU A 29 -39.34 -22.61 -13.87
CA LEU A 29 -39.44 -22.04 -12.53
C LEU A 29 -38.09 -22.04 -11.80
N PHE A 30 -37.34 -23.15 -11.85
CA PHE A 30 -36.01 -23.24 -11.25
C PHE A 30 -35.01 -22.25 -11.89
N LEU A 31 -35.05 -22.08 -13.21
CA LEU A 31 -34.22 -21.11 -13.92
C LEU A 31 -34.52 -19.67 -13.47
N VAL A 32 -35.79 -19.31 -13.35
CA VAL A 32 -36.19 -17.96 -12.89
C VAL A 32 -35.73 -17.71 -11.45
N ILE A 33 -35.88 -18.70 -10.57
CA ILE A 33 -35.41 -18.60 -9.17
C ILE A 33 -33.88 -18.49 -9.13
N ALA A 34 -33.15 -19.30 -9.89
CA ALA A 34 -31.70 -19.25 -9.96
C ALA A 34 -31.20 -17.89 -10.48
N PHE A 35 -31.91 -17.30 -11.45
CA PHE A 35 -31.59 -15.98 -11.99
C PHE A 35 -31.83 -14.86 -10.97
N LEU A 36 -32.92 -14.94 -10.20
CA LEU A 36 -33.21 -14.01 -9.11
C LEU A 36 -32.14 -14.09 -8.01
N PHE A 37 -31.76 -15.30 -7.59
CA PHE A 37 -30.70 -15.49 -6.60
C PHE A 37 -29.34 -14.98 -7.10
N SER A 38 -28.99 -15.24 -8.35
CA SER A 38 -27.76 -14.76 -8.97
C SER A 38 -27.73 -13.23 -9.02
N SER A 39 -28.86 -12.60 -9.34
CA SER A 39 -29.01 -11.13 -9.36
C SER A 39 -28.86 -10.52 -7.97
N ILE A 40 -29.44 -11.15 -6.93
CA ILE A 40 -29.32 -10.69 -5.54
C ILE A 40 -27.87 -10.81 -5.05
N LEU A 41 -27.22 -11.94 -5.33
CA LEU A 41 -25.82 -12.17 -4.95
C LEU A 41 -24.88 -11.20 -5.66
N ALA A 42 -25.05 -10.99 -6.97
CA ALA A 42 -24.28 -10.02 -7.74
C ALA A 42 -24.44 -8.59 -7.19
N HIS A 43 -25.67 -8.21 -6.83
CA HIS A 43 -25.91 -6.89 -6.23
C HIS A 43 -25.26 -6.73 -4.85
N ARG A 44 -25.29 -7.77 -4.00
CA ARG A 44 -24.64 -7.76 -2.68
C ARG A 44 -23.12 -7.70 -2.81
N PHE A 45 -22.56 -8.49 -3.73
CA PHE A 45 -21.13 -8.49 -4.03
C PHE A 45 -20.67 -7.13 -4.55
N TRP A 46 -21.43 -6.52 -5.48
CA TRP A 46 -21.14 -5.19 -6.00
C TRP A 46 -21.12 -4.12 -4.89
N ARG A 47 -22.07 -4.16 -3.95
CA ARG A 47 -22.08 -3.23 -2.81
C ARG A 47 -20.88 -3.40 -1.90
N GLU A 48 -20.49 -4.63 -1.60
CA GLU A 48 -19.32 -4.89 -0.76
C GLU A 48 -18.04 -4.45 -1.46
N ASN A 49 -17.90 -4.74 -2.75
CA ASN A 49 -16.74 -4.32 -3.53
C ASN A 49 -16.62 -2.78 -3.59
N ARG A 50 -17.73 -2.06 -3.80
CA ARG A 50 -17.76 -0.59 -3.74
C ARG A 50 -17.34 -0.05 -2.37
N ARG A 51 -17.75 -0.71 -1.28
CA ARG A 51 -17.35 -0.33 0.08
C ARG A 51 -15.84 -0.54 0.27
N LEU A 52 -15.32 -1.69 -0.17
CA LEU A 52 -13.89 -2.01 -0.08
C LEU A 52 -13.04 -1.03 -0.89
N GLU A 53 -13.43 -0.72 -2.13
CA GLU A 53 -12.81 0.32 -2.97
C GLU A 53 -12.78 1.67 -2.24
N GLY A 54 -13.90 2.06 -1.60
CA GLY A 54 -13.97 3.26 -0.80
C GLY A 54 -13.01 3.28 0.39
N THR A 55 -12.89 2.14 1.10
CA THR A 55 -11.94 2.01 2.22
C THR A 55 -10.49 2.05 1.74
N MET A 56 -10.16 1.39 0.63
CA MET A 56 -8.82 1.43 0.05
C MET A 56 -8.44 2.85 -0.37
N ALA A 57 -9.36 3.58 -1.01
CA ALA A 57 -9.13 4.97 -1.41
C ALA A 57 -9.00 5.93 -0.21
N ALA A 58 -9.63 5.63 0.93
CA ALA A 58 -9.44 6.38 2.17
C ALA A 58 -8.05 6.09 2.77
N THR A 59 -7.69 4.82 2.93
CA THR A 59 -6.38 4.41 3.44
C THR A 59 -5.24 4.97 2.58
N GLN A 60 -5.37 4.95 1.26
CA GLN A 60 -4.37 5.51 0.35
C GLN A 60 -4.23 7.04 0.52
N ARG A 61 -5.33 7.76 0.73
CA ARG A 61 -5.29 9.21 1.00
C ARG A 61 -4.62 9.51 2.33
N ASP A 62 -4.94 8.75 3.37
CA ASP A 62 -4.32 8.91 4.68
C ASP A 62 -2.82 8.61 4.62
N GLN A 63 -2.42 7.50 3.98
CA GLN A 63 -1.01 7.19 3.74
C GLN A 63 -0.29 8.32 2.99
N ASN A 64 -0.88 8.83 1.91
CA ASN A 64 -0.30 9.95 1.15
C ASN A 64 -0.18 11.23 1.99
N PHE A 65 -1.16 11.51 2.85
CA PHE A 65 -1.13 12.64 3.77
C PHE A 65 -0.01 12.49 4.81
N TYR A 66 0.12 11.31 5.42
CA TYR A 66 1.19 11.00 6.36
C TYR A 66 2.56 11.06 5.67
N PHE A 67 2.76 10.40 4.52
CA PHE A 67 4.00 10.48 3.75
C PHE A 67 4.33 11.90 3.31
N GLY A 68 3.33 12.71 2.95
CA GLY A 68 3.51 14.13 2.66
C GLY A 68 3.97 14.93 3.88
N SER A 69 3.40 14.65 5.05
CA SER A 69 3.78 15.27 6.33
C SER A 69 5.19 14.86 6.75
N PHE A 70 5.54 13.59 6.66
CA PHE A 70 6.90 13.09 6.90
C PHE A 70 7.89 13.67 5.89
N ARG A 71 7.52 13.82 4.61
CA ARG A 71 8.36 14.48 3.61
C ARG A 71 8.63 15.93 3.97
N LYS A 72 7.63 16.67 4.45
CA LYS A 72 7.79 18.05 4.92
C LYS A 72 8.66 18.12 6.17
N ALA A 73 8.42 17.25 7.15
CA ALA A 73 9.24 17.16 8.35
C ALA A 73 10.71 16.86 8.02
N TRP A 74 10.95 15.86 7.15
CA TRP A 74 12.28 15.49 6.66
C TRP A 74 13.00 16.66 5.97
N SER A 75 12.30 17.42 5.12
CA SER A 75 12.90 18.59 4.45
C SER A 75 13.22 19.76 5.39
N ARG A 76 12.68 19.76 6.61
CA ARG A 76 12.91 20.78 7.63
C ARG A 76 13.96 20.35 8.65
N LEU A 77 14.50 19.13 8.54
CA LEU A 77 15.58 18.68 9.40
C LEU A 77 16.86 19.44 9.03
N ASP A 78 17.41 20.15 10.01
CA ASP A 78 18.70 20.84 9.92
C ASP A 78 19.88 19.90 10.24
N VAL A 79 19.59 18.66 10.60
CA VAL A 79 20.58 17.63 10.88
C VAL A 79 21.03 16.98 9.56
N SER A 80 22.33 16.80 9.40
CA SER A 80 22.94 16.13 8.24
C SER A 80 22.66 14.63 8.25
N ALA A 81 21.49 14.21 7.77
CA ALA A 81 21.07 12.80 7.67
C ALA A 81 20.70 12.38 6.24
N CYS A 82 20.79 11.09 5.94
CA CYS A 82 20.28 10.50 4.69
C CYS A 82 19.64 9.12 4.91
N LEU A 83 18.77 8.73 3.98
CA LEU A 83 18.17 7.40 3.87
C LEU A 83 18.84 6.64 2.75
N ILE A 84 19.18 5.39 3.01
CA ILE A 84 19.91 4.54 2.07
C ILE A 84 19.17 3.23 1.85
N ASP A 85 19.25 2.74 0.62
CA ASP A 85 18.88 1.36 0.33
C ASP A 85 19.96 0.45 0.91
N ARG A 86 19.54 -0.48 1.76
CA ARG A 86 20.38 -1.47 2.42
C ARG A 86 21.05 -2.44 1.46
N THR A 87 20.45 -2.72 0.31
CA THR A 87 20.99 -3.72 -0.62
C THR A 87 22.05 -3.12 -1.53
N SER A 88 21.79 -1.91 -2.02
CA SER A 88 22.63 -1.24 -3.00
C SER A 88 23.57 -0.19 -2.41
N GLY A 89 23.33 0.26 -1.17
CA GLY A 89 24.05 1.36 -0.54
C GLY A 89 23.79 2.72 -1.24
N VAL A 90 22.74 2.80 -2.07
CA VAL A 90 22.34 4.00 -2.80
C VAL A 90 21.54 4.91 -1.88
N VAL A 91 21.85 6.20 -1.90
CA VAL A 91 21.08 7.23 -1.20
C VAL A 91 19.71 7.34 -1.87
N ILE A 92 18.66 7.04 -1.12
CA ILE A 92 17.27 7.21 -1.56
C ILE A 92 16.84 8.66 -1.34
N LYS A 93 17.25 9.24 -0.21
CA LYS A 93 16.85 10.59 0.18
C LYS A 93 17.88 11.26 1.07
N ALA A 94 18.15 12.54 0.86
CA ALA A 94 19.06 13.31 1.68
C ALA A 94 18.36 14.51 2.34
N THR A 95 18.85 14.96 3.49
CA THR A 95 18.45 16.24 4.10
C THR A 95 19.19 17.41 3.45
N PRO A 96 18.68 18.65 3.53
CA PRO A 96 19.39 19.81 3.00
C PRO A 96 20.79 20.00 3.60
N ALA A 97 20.95 19.77 4.91
CA ALA A 97 22.23 19.86 5.59
C ALA A 97 23.26 18.82 5.09
N TRP A 98 22.80 17.61 4.74
CA TRP A 98 23.63 16.58 4.10
C TRP A 98 24.17 17.04 2.74
N ILE A 99 23.28 17.61 1.92
CA ILE A 99 23.61 18.11 0.58
C ILE A 99 24.59 19.29 0.67
N GLN A 100 24.36 20.23 1.59
CA GLN A 100 25.24 21.39 1.80
C GLN A 100 26.67 21.00 2.20
N ARG A 101 26.85 19.85 2.86
CA ARG A 101 28.17 19.30 3.20
C ARG A 101 28.88 18.63 2.02
N GLY A 102 28.26 18.61 0.83
CA GLY A 102 28.85 17.98 -0.36
C GLY A 102 28.87 16.45 -0.29
N LEU A 103 27.98 15.86 0.50
CA LEU A 103 27.82 14.41 0.62
C LEU A 103 26.97 13.85 -0.55
N PRO A 104 27.01 12.54 -0.83
CA PRO A 104 26.36 11.93 -1.98
C PRO A 104 24.87 12.25 -2.05
N LEU A 105 24.45 12.58 -3.26
CA LEU A 105 23.08 12.94 -3.60
C LEU A 105 22.20 11.70 -3.79
N GLU A 106 20.89 11.92 -3.89
CA GLU A 106 19.93 10.88 -4.24
C GLU A 106 20.35 10.17 -5.55
N GLY A 107 20.37 8.83 -5.53
CA GLY A 107 20.84 7.99 -6.63
C GLY A 107 22.34 7.68 -6.63
N GLN A 108 23.14 8.32 -5.76
CA GLN A 108 24.57 8.04 -5.61
C GLN A 108 24.83 7.03 -4.49
N ARG A 109 25.94 6.28 -4.61
CA ARG A 109 26.34 5.27 -3.62
C ARG A 109 27.25 5.86 -2.56
N LEU A 110 26.98 5.52 -1.31
CA LEU A 110 27.84 5.86 -0.16
C LEU A 110 29.16 5.08 -0.13
N SER A 111 29.26 3.95 -0.83
CA SER A 111 30.52 3.20 -0.95
C SER A 111 31.63 3.98 -1.66
N THR A 112 31.32 5.11 -2.30
CA THR A 112 32.33 6.03 -2.84
C THR A 112 33.11 6.78 -1.76
N LEU A 113 32.59 6.85 -0.53
CA LEU A 113 33.16 7.65 0.55
C LEU A 113 33.93 6.83 1.60
N ASP A 114 33.66 5.53 1.70
CA ASP A 114 34.32 4.65 2.67
C ASP A 114 34.43 3.24 2.09
N VAL A 115 35.67 2.72 2.03
CA VAL A 115 36.02 1.40 1.51
C VAL A 115 35.44 0.28 2.38
N ASN A 116 35.22 0.55 3.67
CA ASN A 116 34.65 -0.40 4.62
C ASN A 116 33.11 -0.33 4.68
N PHE A 117 32.49 0.61 3.96
CA PHE A 117 31.04 0.76 3.99
C PHE A 117 30.31 -0.50 3.47
N GLU A 118 30.80 -1.10 2.39
CA GLU A 118 30.17 -2.31 1.83
C GLU A 118 30.31 -3.53 2.75
N SER A 119 31.42 -3.65 3.49
CA SER A 119 31.60 -4.74 4.44
C SER A 119 30.68 -4.57 5.64
N HIS A 120 30.51 -3.34 6.14
CA HIS A 120 29.58 -3.05 7.23
C HIS A 120 28.11 -3.18 6.81
N LEU A 121 27.76 -2.75 5.59
CA LEU A 121 26.42 -2.90 5.02
C LEU A 121 26.05 -4.39 4.84
N LYS A 122 27.00 -5.23 4.40
CA LYS A 122 26.84 -6.69 4.34
C LYS A 122 26.73 -7.34 5.73
N ALA A 123 27.33 -6.73 6.76
CA ALA A 123 27.21 -7.18 8.14
C ALA A 123 25.82 -6.87 8.75
N LEU A 124 25.08 -5.89 8.21
CA LEU A 124 23.64 -5.76 8.44
C LEU A 124 22.89 -6.88 7.71
N LYS A 125 23.01 -8.13 8.17
CA LYS A 125 22.08 -9.19 7.79
C LYS A 125 20.84 -9.11 8.67
N PRO A 126 19.64 -9.42 8.14
CA PRO A 126 18.45 -9.48 8.97
C PRO A 126 18.67 -10.66 9.90
N LEU A 127 18.39 -10.48 11.19
CA LEU A 127 18.18 -11.60 12.09
C LEU A 127 17.03 -12.46 11.53
N GLU A 128 16.99 -13.74 11.93
CA GLU A 128 15.97 -14.69 11.44
C GLU A 128 14.53 -14.21 11.70
N ASP A 129 14.34 -13.27 12.64
CA ASP A 129 13.07 -12.61 12.97
C ASP A 129 12.74 -11.36 12.13
N GLY A 130 13.55 -11.05 11.11
CA GLY A 130 13.41 -9.84 10.27
C GLY A 130 14.03 -8.57 10.88
N ARG A 131 14.42 -8.63 12.17
CA ARG A 131 15.07 -7.54 12.90
C ARG A 131 16.49 -7.26 12.43
N VAL A 132 16.94 -6.02 12.36
CA VAL A 132 18.34 -5.66 12.06
C VAL A 132 19.09 -5.38 13.36
N PRO A 133 20.38 -5.76 13.48
CA PRO A 133 21.17 -5.50 14.67
C PRO A 133 21.27 -4.00 14.98
N ASN A 134 21.45 -3.69 16.27
CA ASN A 134 21.70 -2.34 16.77
C ASN A 134 22.73 -1.62 15.89
N GLY A 135 22.39 -0.39 15.51
CA GLY A 135 23.14 0.40 14.54
C GLY A 135 24.65 0.46 14.78
N PHE A 136 25.42 0.55 13.69
CA PHE A 136 26.88 0.63 13.75
C PHE A 136 27.38 2.02 13.35
N ASP A 137 28.59 2.34 13.81
CA ASP A 137 29.23 3.61 13.53
C ASP A 137 30.05 3.53 12.23
N ILE A 138 29.97 4.58 11.44
CA ILE A 138 30.80 4.82 10.26
C ILE A 138 31.51 6.17 10.37
N THR A 139 32.59 6.34 9.62
CA THR A 139 33.26 7.63 9.50
C THR A 139 33.17 8.08 8.06
N ILE A 140 32.45 9.18 7.81
CA ILE A 140 32.36 9.79 6.49
C ILE A 140 33.15 11.09 6.49
N GLN A 141 34.16 11.20 5.62
CA GLN A 141 35.01 12.40 5.50
C GLN A 141 35.59 12.86 6.86
N GLY A 142 35.98 11.91 7.72
CA GLY A 142 36.53 12.19 9.05
C GLY A 142 35.51 12.55 10.14
N SER A 143 34.21 12.58 9.82
CA SER A 143 33.13 12.82 10.80
C SER A 143 32.40 11.51 11.16
N PRO A 144 32.05 11.26 12.44
CA PRO A 144 31.36 10.05 12.85
C PRO A 144 29.86 10.14 12.55
N TYR A 145 29.31 9.09 11.95
CA TYR A 145 27.89 8.89 11.71
C TYR A 145 27.47 7.53 12.27
N LYS A 146 26.21 7.42 12.66
CA LYS A 146 25.57 6.18 13.08
C LYS A 146 24.59 5.75 12.01
N ILE A 147 24.66 4.48 11.63
CA ILE A 147 23.70 3.83 10.76
C ILE A 147 22.69 3.10 11.63
N GLU A 148 21.42 3.45 11.57
CA GLU A 148 20.34 2.83 12.33
C GLU A 148 19.28 2.23 11.42
N ALA A 149 18.87 1.00 11.71
CA ALA A 149 17.68 0.42 11.10
C ALA A 149 16.43 1.05 11.71
N LEU A 150 15.45 1.34 10.86
CA LEU A 150 14.16 1.86 11.31
C LEU A 150 13.35 0.69 11.88
N GLU A 151 12.83 0.84 13.11
CA GLU A 151 12.18 -0.23 13.90
C GLU A 151 11.00 -0.92 13.19
N GLU A 152 10.38 -0.27 12.20
CA GLU A 152 9.34 -0.85 11.35
C GLU A 152 9.94 -1.40 10.05
N GLU A 153 10.66 -2.52 10.18
CA GLU A 153 11.28 -3.23 9.06
C GLU A 153 10.28 -3.90 8.14
N ALA A 154 10.09 -3.27 6.98
CA ALA A 154 9.72 -3.98 5.74
C ALA A 154 10.41 -3.44 4.49
N LEU A 155 11.09 -2.28 4.56
CA LEU A 155 11.48 -1.55 3.35
C LEU A 155 12.94 -1.68 2.93
N GLY A 156 13.78 -2.37 3.70
CA GLY A 156 15.22 -2.45 3.38
C GLY A 156 15.89 -1.07 3.35
N ILE A 157 15.36 -0.10 4.10
CA ILE A 157 15.89 1.26 4.20
C ILE A 157 16.60 1.42 5.53
N VAL A 158 17.74 2.11 5.51
CA VAL A 158 18.53 2.40 6.71
C VAL A 158 18.75 3.92 6.83
N LEU A 159 18.73 4.44 8.06
CA LEU A 159 18.98 5.83 8.36
C LEU A 159 20.46 6.03 8.68
N VAL A 160 21.09 7.03 8.07
CA VAL A 160 22.44 7.47 8.40
C VAL A 160 22.35 8.87 8.98
N GLN A 161 22.82 9.06 10.21
CA GLN A 161 22.75 10.34 10.92
C GLN A 161 24.04 10.62 11.71
N PRO A 162 24.38 11.88 12.04
CA PRO A 162 25.59 12.20 12.76
C PRO A 162 25.58 11.56 14.14
N LYS A 163 26.74 11.07 14.59
CA LYS A 163 26.89 10.58 15.96
C LYS A 163 27.06 11.80 16.88
N HIS A 164 26.10 12.00 17.78
CA HIS A 164 26.19 13.01 18.84
C HIS A 164 27.11 12.54 19.98
#